data_AF-A0A528IL65-F1
#
_entry.id   AF-A0A528IL65-F1
#
_cell.length_a   1.000
_cell.length_b   1.000
_cell.length_c   1.000
_cell.angle_alpha   90.00
_cell.angle_beta   90.00
_cell.angle_gamma   90.00
#
_symmetry.space_group_name_H-M   'P 1'
#
loop_
_entity.id
_entity.type
_entity.pdbx_description
1 polymer ?
#
loop_
_entity_poly.entity_id
_entity_poly.type
_entity_poly.pdbx_seq_one_letter_code
_entity_poly.pdbx_strand_id
1 'polypeptide(L)'
;PFPCPADIQSVAPQICDNEQKLLIARRENFDNKLSVLKSRLDQREKELDEAVANSERLTKNLVVSDEEAKLVGSMVKKGLMARTEQIRVEREQTELNGQLNLSGETVKKIRSTITEAQLQVEELGLQLQQEALDELTQALAELSVVDETIRGATDKVARTDIRSPVDGIVNTLELNTVGAFVQPGSVVAGIVPTSETLLVEARVSPRDVAFIRPDQEALIKVTAYDFSIFGGIEGKVSNITADSLVDEKTGEPFYQVRVATDKSTLERDG
;
A
#
# COMPACT_ATOMS: atom_id res chain seq x y z
N PRO A 1 4.92 9.19 -24.11
CA PRO A 1 4.33 7.86 -24.43
C PRO A 1 4.11 7.08 -23.15
N PHE A 2 2.96 6.41 -23.00
CA PHE A 2 2.67 5.58 -21.84
C PHE A 2 3.61 4.35 -21.83
N PRO A 3 4.44 4.14 -20.79
CA PRO A 3 5.31 2.97 -20.71
C PRO A 3 4.50 1.75 -20.26
N CYS A 4 3.97 0.99 -21.23
CA CYS A 4 3.29 -0.29 -20.95
C CYS A 4 4.32 -1.36 -20.52
N PRO A 5 4.11 -2.07 -19.40
CA PRO A 5 4.93 -3.21 -19.02
C PRO A 5 4.88 -4.34 -20.06
N ALA A 6 6.03 -4.95 -20.35
CA ALA A 6 6.15 -6.01 -21.37
C ALA A 6 5.23 -7.23 -21.08
N ASP A 7 5.07 -7.57 -19.81
CA ASP A 7 4.23 -8.69 -19.37
C ASP A 7 2.76 -8.45 -19.75
N ILE A 8 2.26 -7.24 -19.50
CA ILE A 8 0.88 -6.85 -19.81
C ILE A 8 0.69 -6.72 -21.32
N GLN A 9 1.69 -6.22 -22.05
CA GLN A 9 1.63 -6.09 -23.51
C GLN A 9 1.44 -7.46 -24.20
N SER A 10 2.03 -8.52 -23.64
CA SER A 10 1.91 -9.88 -24.18
C SER A 10 0.59 -10.57 -23.85
N VAL A 11 0.02 -10.31 -22.66
CA VAL A 11 -1.19 -10.98 -22.16
C VAL A 11 -2.46 -10.23 -22.54
N ALA A 12 -2.46 -8.89 -22.46
CA ALA A 12 -3.63 -8.04 -22.63
C ALA A 12 -3.29 -6.68 -23.29
N PRO A 13 -2.93 -6.65 -24.58
CA PRO A 13 -2.51 -5.42 -25.27
C PRO A 13 -3.60 -4.34 -25.31
N GLN A 14 -4.89 -4.74 -25.30
CA GLN A 14 -6.02 -3.81 -25.32
C GLN A 14 -6.06 -2.89 -24.10
N ILE A 15 -5.57 -3.34 -22.93
CA ILE A 15 -5.53 -2.52 -21.72
C ILE A 15 -4.52 -1.37 -21.91
N CYS A 16 -3.33 -1.68 -22.40
CA CYS A 16 -2.31 -0.65 -22.65
C CYS A 16 -2.73 0.37 -23.71
N ASP A 17 -3.43 -0.07 -24.76
CA ASP A 17 -3.98 0.84 -25.78
C ASP A 17 -5.05 1.78 -25.18
N ASN A 18 -5.90 1.26 -24.30
CA ASN A 18 -6.93 2.05 -23.63
C ASN A 18 -6.31 3.07 -22.67
N GLU A 19 -5.33 2.68 -21.86
CA GLU A 19 -4.60 3.57 -20.96
C GLU A 19 -3.85 4.67 -21.72
N GLN A 20 -3.23 4.32 -22.85
CA GLN A 20 -2.59 5.30 -23.71
C GLN A 20 -3.59 6.31 -24.29
N LYS A 21 -4.77 5.86 -24.75
CA LYS A 21 -5.84 6.74 -25.23
C LYS A 21 -6.37 7.64 -24.12
N LEU A 22 -6.55 7.09 -22.92
CA LEU A 22 -7.00 7.84 -21.75
C LEU A 22 -5.99 8.94 -21.38
N LEU A 23 -4.69 8.62 -21.36
CA LEU A 23 -3.63 9.59 -21.09
C LEU A 23 -3.61 10.74 -22.11
N ILE A 24 -3.76 10.43 -23.40
CA ILE A 24 -3.83 11.44 -24.46
C ILE A 24 -5.06 12.33 -24.26
N ALA A 25 -6.24 11.74 -24.05
CA ALA A 25 -7.47 12.48 -23.85
C ALA A 25 -7.43 13.38 -22.61
N ARG A 26 -6.84 12.90 -21.49
CA ARG A 26 -6.64 13.71 -20.28
C ARG A 26 -5.69 14.88 -20.51
N ARG A 27 -4.58 14.65 -21.22
CA ARG A 27 -3.64 15.70 -21.57
C ARG A 27 -4.30 16.77 -22.45
N GLU A 28 -5.02 16.37 -23.49
CA GLU A 28 -5.75 17.29 -24.36
C GLU A 28 -6.81 18.09 -23.58
N ASN A 29 -7.54 17.45 -22.67
CA ASN A 29 -8.52 18.13 -21.81
C ASN A 29 -7.86 19.18 -20.91
N PHE A 30 -6.74 18.81 -20.27
CA PHE A 30 -5.96 19.72 -19.44
C PHE A 30 -5.41 20.90 -20.24
N ASP A 31 -4.79 20.63 -21.39
CA ASP A 31 -4.22 21.66 -22.27
C ASP A 31 -5.31 22.63 -22.77
N ASN A 32 -6.51 22.11 -23.11
CA ASN A 32 -7.66 22.93 -23.50
C ASN A 32 -8.16 23.82 -22.34
N LYS A 33 -8.34 23.25 -21.14
CA LYS A 33 -8.74 24.01 -19.95
C LYS A 33 -7.71 25.09 -19.61
N LEU A 34 -6.42 24.73 -19.65
CA LEU A 34 -5.32 25.65 -19.39
C LEU A 34 -5.30 26.79 -20.40
N SER A 35 -5.52 26.50 -21.69
CA SER A 35 -5.60 27.53 -22.74
C SER A 35 -6.74 28.51 -22.49
N VAL A 36 -7.92 28.02 -22.08
CA VAL A 36 -9.07 28.86 -21.75
C VAL A 36 -8.77 29.77 -20.57
N LEU A 37 -8.19 29.23 -19.49
CA LEU A 37 -7.85 30.02 -18.31
C LEU A 37 -6.75 31.05 -18.59
N LYS A 38 -5.71 30.68 -19.36
CA LYS A 38 -4.67 31.62 -19.80
C LYS A 38 -5.24 32.73 -20.68
N SER A 39 -6.16 32.42 -21.60
CA SER A 39 -6.82 33.43 -22.42
C SER A 39 -7.65 34.39 -21.57
N ARG A 40 -8.31 33.92 -20.51
CA ARG A 40 -9.03 34.78 -19.57
C ARG A 40 -8.07 35.67 -18.77
N LEU A 41 -6.93 35.14 -18.34
CA LEU A 41 -5.90 35.91 -17.67
C LEU A 41 -5.36 37.04 -18.57
N ASP A 42 -4.98 36.73 -19.81
CA ASP A 42 -4.52 37.71 -20.80
C ASP A 42 -5.58 38.78 -21.08
N GLN A 43 -6.87 38.40 -21.15
CA GLN A 43 -7.96 39.38 -21.27
C GLN A 43 -8.01 40.35 -20.08
N ARG A 44 -7.86 39.85 -18.84
CA ARG A 44 -7.87 40.71 -17.64
C ARG A 44 -6.62 41.59 -17.54
N GLU A 45 -5.47 41.10 -17.99
CA GLU A 45 -4.25 41.91 -18.08
C GLU A 45 -4.42 43.05 -19.08
N LYS A 46 -5.05 42.81 -20.24
CA LYS A 46 -5.39 43.88 -21.20
C LYS A 46 -6.39 44.89 -20.63
N GLU A 47 -7.41 44.43 -19.91
CA GLU A 47 -8.35 45.31 -19.21
C GLU A 47 -7.64 46.18 -18.15
N LEU A 48 -6.60 45.64 -17.48
CA LEU A 48 -5.77 46.40 -16.55
C LEU A 48 -4.96 47.48 -17.29
N ASP A 49 -4.33 47.13 -18.41
CA ASP A 49 -3.53 48.07 -19.20
C ASP A 49 -4.39 49.24 -19.71
N GLU A 50 -5.61 48.97 -20.17
CA GLU A 50 -6.58 49.99 -20.57
C GLU A 50 -6.95 50.91 -19.39
N ALA A 51 -7.22 50.34 -18.21
CA ALA A 51 -7.56 51.10 -17.02
C ALA A 51 -6.39 51.96 -16.51
N VAL A 52 -5.16 51.44 -16.58
CA VAL A 52 -3.94 52.17 -16.22
C VAL A 52 -3.71 53.32 -17.21
N ALA A 53 -3.82 53.09 -18.51
CA ALA A 53 -3.70 54.13 -19.53
C ALA A 53 -4.73 55.26 -19.33
N ASN A 54 -5.98 54.92 -18.97
CA ASN A 54 -6.98 55.92 -18.63
C ASN A 54 -6.61 56.72 -17.36
N SER A 55 -6.08 56.06 -16.33
CA SER A 55 -5.61 56.72 -15.11
C SER A 55 -4.43 57.66 -15.39
N GLU A 56 -3.50 57.28 -16.25
CA GLU A 56 -2.40 58.14 -16.68
C GLU A 56 -2.89 59.36 -17.45
N ARG A 57 -3.87 59.17 -18.35
CA ARG A 57 -4.51 60.27 -19.08
C ARG A 57 -5.17 61.27 -18.13
N LEU A 58 -5.94 60.79 -17.15
CA LEU A 58 -6.56 61.64 -16.13
C LEU A 58 -5.53 62.38 -15.28
N THR A 59 -4.43 61.70 -14.95
CA THR A 59 -3.31 62.31 -14.20
C THR A 59 -2.67 63.45 -15.00
N LYS A 60 -2.40 63.25 -16.30
CA LYS A 60 -1.86 64.31 -17.18
C LYS A 60 -2.81 65.50 -17.28
N ASN A 61 -4.11 65.26 -17.42
CA ASN A 61 -5.12 66.33 -17.43
C ASN A 61 -5.16 67.10 -16.11
N LEU A 62 -5.04 66.40 -14.98
CA LEU A 62 -5.04 67.02 -13.65
C LEU A 62 -3.80 67.92 -13.46
N VAL A 63 -2.63 67.53 -13.94
CA VAL A 63 -1.42 68.36 -13.90
C VAL A 63 -1.62 69.66 -14.66
N VAL A 64 -2.15 69.59 -15.89
CA VAL A 64 -2.44 70.79 -16.71
C VAL A 64 -3.46 71.70 -16.02
N SER A 65 -4.54 71.11 -15.48
CA SER A 65 -5.58 71.85 -14.75
C SER A 65 -5.03 72.51 -13.47
N ASP A 66 -4.04 71.90 -12.81
CA ASP A 66 -3.35 72.48 -11.65
C ASP A 66 -2.46 73.67 -11.99
N GLU A 67 -1.76 73.61 -13.13
CA GLU A 67 -1.03 74.77 -13.64
C GLU A 67 -1.99 75.91 -14.00
N GLU A 68 -3.12 75.60 -14.64
CA GLU A 68 -4.15 76.59 -14.97
C GLU A 68 -4.74 77.23 -13.71
N ALA A 69 -5.08 76.44 -12.70
CA ALA A 69 -5.63 76.92 -11.43
C ALA A 69 -4.66 77.87 -10.71
N LYS A 70 -3.36 77.53 -10.71
CA LYS A 70 -2.31 78.40 -10.14
C LYS A 70 -2.20 79.73 -10.89
N LEU A 71 -2.22 79.69 -12.22
CA LEU A 71 -2.15 80.89 -13.06
C LEU A 71 -3.37 81.79 -12.81
N VAL A 72 -4.58 81.24 -12.92
CA VAL A 72 -5.86 81.93 -12.70
C VAL A 72 -5.93 82.51 -11.28
N GLY A 73 -5.57 81.71 -10.26
CA GLY A 73 -5.53 82.17 -8.87
C GLY A 73 -4.57 83.35 -8.65
N SER A 74 -3.43 83.38 -9.35
CA SER A 74 -2.50 84.52 -9.29
C SER A 74 -3.05 85.78 -9.98
N MET A 75 -3.79 85.63 -11.07
CA MET A 75 -4.41 86.75 -11.80
C MET A 75 -5.60 87.35 -11.05
N VAL A 76 -6.43 86.50 -10.42
CA VAL A 76 -7.53 86.95 -9.54
C VAL A 76 -7.00 87.74 -8.35
N LYS A 77 -5.90 87.28 -7.71
CA LYS A 77 -5.24 88.03 -6.61
C LYS A 77 -4.75 89.41 -7.02
N LYS A 78 -4.36 89.59 -8.29
CA LYS A 78 -3.94 90.86 -8.88
C LYS A 78 -5.12 91.71 -9.40
N GLY A 79 -6.37 91.22 -9.28
CA GLY A 79 -7.56 91.88 -9.79
C GLY A 79 -7.72 91.84 -11.32
N LEU A 80 -6.93 91.01 -12.02
CA LEU A 80 -6.89 90.93 -13.48
C LEU A 80 -7.91 89.94 -14.07
N MET A 81 -8.61 89.19 -13.21
CA MET A 81 -9.59 88.18 -13.63
C MET A 81 -10.70 88.03 -12.56
N ALA A 82 -11.89 87.58 -12.97
CA ALA A 82 -13.03 87.39 -12.08
C ALA A 82 -12.89 86.14 -11.21
N ARG A 83 -13.38 86.20 -9.95
CA ARG A 83 -13.40 85.06 -9.02
C ARG A 83 -14.19 83.85 -9.55
N THR A 84 -15.18 84.08 -10.41
CA THR A 84 -15.98 83.03 -11.06
C THR A 84 -15.13 82.12 -11.96
N GLU A 85 -14.09 82.67 -12.60
CA GLU A 85 -13.15 81.90 -13.42
C GLU A 85 -12.32 80.94 -12.56
N GLN A 86 -11.84 81.42 -11.40
CA GLN A 86 -11.13 80.58 -10.44
C GLN A 86 -12.00 79.42 -9.94
N ILE A 87 -13.25 79.68 -9.57
CA ILE A 87 -14.19 78.63 -9.12
C ILE A 87 -14.45 77.60 -10.23
N ARG A 88 -14.48 78.02 -11.51
CA ARG A 88 -14.66 77.11 -12.64
C ARG A 88 -13.52 76.12 -12.73
N VAL A 89 -12.27 76.60 -12.68
CA VAL A 89 -11.07 75.73 -12.76
C VAL A 89 -10.96 74.85 -11.51
N GLU A 90 -11.21 75.38 -10.31
CA GLU A 90 -11.22 74.57 -9.07
C GLU A 90 -12.25 73.43 -9.11
N ARG A 91 -13.43 73.66 -9.71
CA ARG A 91 -14.45 72.62 -9.92
C ARG A 91 -13.97 71.55 -10.89
N GLU A 92 -13.33 71.95 -11.99
CA GLU A 92 -12.76 71.03 -12.97
C GLU A 92 -11.66 70.15 -12.35
N GLN A 93 -10.75 70.74 -11.56
CA GLN A 93 -9.76 69.98 -10.79
C GLN A 93 -10.41 68.96 -9.86
N THR A 94 -11.45 69.38 -9.13
CA THR A 94 -12.18 68.50 -8.20
C THR A 94 -12.82 67.33 -8.93
N GLU A 95 -13.42 67.57 -10.09
CA GLU A 95 -14.02 66.55 -10.94
C GLU A 95 -12.95 65.57 -11.48
N LEU A 96 -11.85 66.07 -12.04
CA LEU A 96 -10.74 65.25 -12.53
C LEU A 96 -10.14 64.40 -11.42
N ASN A 97 -9.98 64.95 -10.22
CA ASN A 97 -9.47 64.22 -9.06
C ASN A 97 -10.45 63.13 -8.60
N GLY A 98 -11.77 63.41 -8.62
CA GLY A 98 -12.81 62.41 -8.36
C GLY A 98 -12.77 61.25 -9.35
N GLN A 99 -12.67 61.56 -10.65
CA GLN A 99 -12.53 60.55 -11.71
C GLN A 99 -11.25 59.74 -11.57
N LEU A 100 -10.12 60.37 -11.22
CA LEU A 100 -8.85 59.69 -11.00
C LEU A 100 -8.94 58.72 -9.81
N ASN A 101 -9.58 59.12 -8.71
CA ASN A 101 -9.79 58.25 -7.56
C ASN A 101 -10.64 57.02 -7.92
N LEU A 102 -11.74 57.22 -8.66
CA LEU A 102 -12.59 56.13 -9.15
C LEU A 102 -11.83 55.18 -10.10
N SER A 103 -11.00 55.74 -10.99
CA SER A 103 -10.13 54.97 -11.88
C SER A 103 -9.11 54.15 -11.09
N GLY A 104 -8.52 54.73 -10.02
CA GLY A 104 -7.60 54.05 -9.13
C GLY A 104 -8.24 52.85 -8.40
N GLU A 105 -9.46 53.00 -7.90
CA GLU A 105 -10.21 51.88 -7.29
C GLU A 105 -10.55 50.80 -8.33
N THR A 106 -10.86 51.19 -9.56
CA THR A 106 -11.09 50.25 -10.67
C THR A 106 -9.83 49.44 -10.98
N VAL A 107 -8.66 50.08 -11.05
CA VAL A 107 -7.37 49.41 -11.25
C VAL A 107 -7.09 48.40 -10.12
N LYS A 108 -7.33 48.77 -8.85
CA LYS A 108 -7.19 47.84 -7.72
C LYS A 108 -8.11 46.64 -7.86
N LYS A 109 -9.37 46.86 -8.22
CA LYS A 109 -10.35 45.79 -8.44
C LYS A 109 -9.90 44.83 -9.54
N ILE A 110 -9.44 45.35 -10.69
CA ILE A 110 -8.97 44.52 -11.80
C ILE A 110 -7.76 43.69 -11.38
N ARG A 111 -6.79 44.29 -10.67
CA ARG A 111 -5.63 43.56 -10.12
C ARG A 111 -6.04 42.39 -9.24
N SER A 112 -7.01 42.57 -8.34
CA SER A 112 -7.54 41.47 -7.53
C SER A 112 -8.13 40.35 -8.39
N THR A 113 -8.84 40.69 -9.47
CA THR A 113 -9.38 39.67 -10.39
C THR A 113 -8.30 38.97 -11.23
N ILE A 114 -7.18 39.63 -11.51
CA ILE A 114 -6.01 39.00 -12.13
C ILE A 114 -5.40 37.99 -11.17
N THR A 115 -5.20 38.36 -9.90
CA THR A 115 -4.72 37.41 -8.88
C THR A 115 -5.64 36.21 -8.76
N GLU A 116 -6.97 36.42 -8.76
CA GLU A 116 -7.95 35.33 -8.76
C GLU A 116 -7.80 34.43 -9.99
N ALA A 117 -7.68 35.00 -11.19
CA ALA A 117 -7.49 34.23 -12.43
C ALA A 117 -6.15 33.46 -12.43
N GLN A 118 -5.09 34.01 -11.87
CA GLN A 118 -3.80 33.32 -11.70
C GLN A 118 -3.95 32.13 -10.75
N LEU A 119 -4.64 32.29 -9.62
CA LEU A 119 -4.91 31.21 -8.69
C LEU A 119 -5.75 30.10 -9.34
N GLN A 120 -6.72 30.43 -10.19
CA GLN A 120 -7.50 29.43 -10.95
C GLN A 120 -6.62 28.61 -11.92
N VAL A 121 -5.61 29.24 -12.53
CA VAL A 121 -4.64 28.53 -13.39
C VAL A 121 -3.80 27.54 -12.58
N GLU A 122 -3.34 27.95 -11.40
CA GLU A 122 -2.57 27.09 -10.49
C GLU A 122 -3.43 25.95 -9.91
N GLU A 123 -4.67 26.26 -9.51
CA GLU A 123 -5.63 25.30 -8.98
C GLU A 123 -5.89 24.14 -9.96
N LEU A 124 -5.96 24.42 -11.27
CA LEU A 124 -6.15 23.37 -12.28
C LEU A 124 -5.05 22.30 -12.23
N GLY A 125 -3.80 22.69 -11.95
CA GLY A 125 -2.68 21.76 -11.79
C GLY A 125 -2.81 20.91 -10.53
N LEU A 126 -3.19 21.54 -9.42
CA LEU A 126 -3.41 20.86 -8.13
C LEU A 126 -4.60 19.89 -8.19
N GLN A 127 -5.68 20.26 -8.88
CA GLN A 127 -6.83 19.38 -9.11
C GLN A 127 -6.43 18.13 -9.88
N LEU A 128 -5.67 18.27 -10.97
CA LEU A 128 -5.17 17.12 -11.73
C LEU A 128 -4.28 16.20 -10.87
N GLN A 129 -3.42 16.78 -10.05
CA GLN A 129 -2.55 16.01 -9.15
C GLN A 129 -3.36 15.25 -8.09
N GLN A 130 -4.36 15.89 -7.49
CA GLN A 130 -5.26 15.27 -6.52
C GLN A 130 -6.03 14.11 -7.16
N GLU A 131 -6.68 14.34 -8.32
CA GLU A 131 -7.41 13.29 -9.06
C GLU A 131 -6.50 12.09 -9.39
N ALA A 132 -5.27 12.34 -9.83
CA ALA A 132 -4.31 11.27 -10.14
C ALA A 132 -3.88 10.47 -8.90
N LEU A 133 -3.72 11.13 -7.74
CA LEU A 133 -3.36 10.47 -6.49
C LEU A 133 -4.52 9.65 -5.91
N ASP A 134 -5.75 10.14 -6.04
CA ASP A 134 -6.95 9.41 -5.62
C ASP A 134 -7.14 8.13 -6.45
N GLU A 135 -7.01 8.24 -7.78
CA GLU A 135 -7.08 7.09 -8.68
C GLU A 135 -5.94 6.09 -8.41
N LEU A 136 -4.72 6.56 -8.17
CA LEU A 136 -3.59 5.70 -7.78
C LEU A 136 -3.88 4.96 -6.49
N THR A 137 -4.44 5.65 -5.48
CA THR A 137 -4.77 5.05 -4.19
C THR A 137 -5.84 3.96 -4.36
N GLN A 138 -6.86 4.21 -5.17
CA GLN A 138 -7.88 3.21 -5.48
C GLN A 138 -7.28 2.00 -6.21
N ALA A 139 -6.46 2.23 -7.24
CA ALA A 139 -5.82 1.17 -7.99
C ALA A 139 -4.88 0.31 -7.12
N LEU A 140 -4.14 0.92 -6.19
CA LEU A 140 -3.30 0.19 -5.23
C LEU A 140 -4.11 -0.64 -4.25
N ALA A 141 -5.27 -0.12 -3.79
CA ALA A 141 -6.17 -0.88 -2.94
C ALA A 141 -6.75 -2.11 -3.66
N GLU A 142 -7.21 -1.93 -4.90
CA GLU A 142 -7.69 -3.02 -5.76
C GLU A 142 -6.60 -4.05 -6.03
N LEU A 143 -5.38 -3.60 -6.35
CA LEU A 143 -4.22 -4.46 -6.55
C LEU A 143 -3.92 -5.30 -5.30
N SER A 144 -3.92 -4.69 -4.11
CA SER A 144 -3.68 -5.41 -2.85
C SER A 144 -4.71 -6.51 -2.60
N VAL A 145 -5.98 -6.30 -2.98
CA VAL A 145 -7.04 -7.31 -2.86
C VAL A 145 -6.81 -8.46 -3.85
N VAL A 146 -6.44 -8.13 -5.09
CA VAL A 146 -6.14 -9.13 -6.13
C VAL A 146 -4.92 -9.96 -5.75
N ASP A 147 -3.84 -9.34 -5.27
CA ASP A 147 -2.63 -10.03 -4.84
C ASP A 147 -2.90 -11.03 -3.70
N GLU A 148 -3.72 -10.64 -2.72
CA GLU A 148 -4.07 -11.54 -1.62
C GLU A 148 -4.97 -12.70 -2.10
N THR A 149 -5.86 -12.42 -3.06
CA THR A 149 -6.67 -13.45 -3.72
C THR A 149 -5.80 -14.45 -4.48
N ILE A 150 -4.79 -13.95 -5.21
CA ILE A 150 -3.81 -14.78 -5.93
C ILE A 150 -2.99 -15.61 -4.94
N ARG A 151 -2.53 -15.04 -3.83
CA ARG A 151 -1.81 -15.76 -2.78
C ARG A 151 -2.64 -16.92 -2.23
N GLY A 152 -3.89 -16.64 -1.84
CA GLY A 152 -4.81 -17.67 -1.34
C GLY A 152 -5.15 -18.74 -2.37
N ALA A 153 -5.30 -18.38 -3.65
CA ALA A 153 -5.51 -19.33 -4.74
C ALA A 153 -4.28 -20.21 -4.98
N THR A 154 -3.09 -19.62 -4.95
CA THR A 154 -1.81 -20.34 -5.10
C THR A 154 -1.61 -21.34 -3.96
N ASP A 155 -1.94 -20.96 -2.73
CA ASP A 155 -1.85 -21.85 -1.56
C ASP A 155 -2.81 -23.04 -1.67
N LYS A 156 -4.01 -22.82 -2.23
CA LYS A 156 -4.96 -23.90 -2.52
C LYS A 156 -4.42 -24.88 -3.55
N VAL A 157 -3.80 -24.37 -4.63
CA VAL A 157 -3.16 -25.20 -5.65
C VAL A 157 -1.98 -25.97 -5.06
N ALA A 158 -1.13 -25.33 -4.25
CA ALA A 158 -0.02 -26.03 -3.60
C ALA A 158 -0.49 -27.18 -2.69
N ARG A 159 -1.66 -27.04 -2.05
CA ARG A 159 -2.26 -28.08 -1.18
C ARG A 159 -2.95 -29.21 -1.94
N THR A 160 -3.11 -29.12 -3.27
CA THR A 160 -3.57 -30.28 -4.05
C THR A 160 -2.51 -31.36 -4.15
N ASP A 161 -1.23 -30.97 -4.05
CA ASP A 161 -0.10 -31.89 -4.02
C ASP A 161 0.20 -32.29 -2.57
N ILE A 162 -0.25 -33.49 -2.19
CA ILE A 162 0.02 -34.04 -0.86
C ILE A 162 1.43 -34.64 -0.84
N ARG A 163 2.33 -34.03 -0.05
CA ARG A 163 3.69 -34.51 0.18
C ARG A 163 3.84 -35.10 1.57
N SER A 164 4.72 -36.09 1.71
CA SER A 164 5.06 -36.63 3.03
C SER A 164 5.73 -35.55 3.90
N PRO A 165 5.32 -35.38 5.18
CA PRO A 165 6.00 -34.48 6.11
C PRO A 165 7.30 -35.05 6.67
N VAL A 166 7.53 -36.36 6.51
CA VAL A 166 8.68 -37.09 7.07
C VAL A 166 9.26 -38.04 6.03
N ASP A 167 10.58 -38.26 6.09
CA ASP A 167 11.19 -39.35 5.35
C ASP A 167 10.76 -40.68 5.98
N GLY A 168 10.21 -41.57 5.14
CA GLY A 168 9.51 -42.74 5.65
C GLY A 168 9.07 -43.69 4.56
N ILE A 169 8.58 -44.85 4.99
CA ILE A 169 8.00 -45.86 4.12
C ILE A 169 6.47 -45.74 4.22
N VAL A 170 5.79 -45.78 3.08
CA VAL A 170 4.32 -45.84 3.04
C VAL A 170 3.87 -47.21 3.52
N ASN A 171 3.18 -47.26 4.66
CA ASN A 171 2.67 -48.49 5.27
C ASN A 171 1.26 -48.82 4.77
N THR A 172 0.37 -47.83 4.71
CA THR A 172 -1.00 -48.00 4.23
C THR A 172 -1.36 -46.92 3.22
N LEU A 173 -2.14 -47.31 2.21
CA LEU A 173 -2.70 -46.40 1.20
C LEU A 173 -4.22 -46.62 1.17
N GLU A 174 -4.96 -45.73 1.82
CA GLU A 174 -6.43 -45.82 1.93
C GLU A 174 -7.11 -45.39 0.62
N LEU A 175 -6.42 -44.61 -0.22
CA LEU A 175 -6.92 -44.09 -1.49
C LEU A 175 -5.98 -44.49 -2.63
N ASN A 176 -6.45 -45.36 -3.52
CA ASN A 176 -5.66 -45.91 -4.62
C ASN A 176 -6.31 -45.73 -6.01
N THR A 177 -7.40 -44.97 -6.12
CA THR A 177 -8.20 -44.81 -7.34
C THR A 177 -8.05 -43.41 -7.95
N VAL A 178 -7.69 -43.35 -9.23
CA VAL A 178 -7.58 -42.09 -9.98
C VAL A 178 -8.98 -41.50 -10.20
N GLY A 179 -9.18 -40.25 -9.79
CA GLY A 179 -10.47 -39.55 -9.90
C GLY A 179 -11.42 -39.74 -8.72
N ALA A 180 -10.99 -40.41 -7.65
CA ALA A 180 -11.76 -40.50 -6.42
C ALA A 180 -11.86 -39.15 -5.70
N PHE A 181 -13.03 -38.86 -5.13
CA PHE A 181 -13.27 -37.66 -4.34
C PHE A 181 -12.81 -37.87 -2.89
N VAL A 182 -12.05 -36.91 -2.36
CA VAL A 182 -11.48 -36.96 -1.00
C VAL A 182 -11.99 -35.78 -0.19
N GLN A 183 -12.50 -36.05 1.02
CA GLN A 183 -12.98 -35.00 1.91
C GLN A 183 -11.82 -34.40 2.73
N PRO A 184 -11.91 -33.11 3.12
CA PRO A 184 -10.94 -32.51 4.04
C PRO A 184 -10.85 -33.32 5.36
N GLY A 185 -9.62 -33.68 5.75
CA GLY A 185 -9.36 -34.45 6.97
C GLY A 185 -9.40 -35.97 6.82
N SER A 186 -9.72 -36.50 5.63
CA SER A 186 -9.60 -37.93 5.36
C SER A 186 -8.12 -38.38 5.34
N VAL A 187 -7.86 -39.56 5.88
CA VAL A 187 -6.53 -40.19 5.83
C VAL A 187 -6.28 -40.70 4.41
N VAL A 188 -5.18 -40.26 3.79
CA VAL A 188 -4.80 -40.66 2.43
C VAL A 188 -3.80 -41.81 2.45
N ALA A 189 -2.73 -41.67 3.23
CA ALA A 189 -1.70 -42.68 3.40
C ALA A 189 -1.11 -42.62 4.81
N GLY A 190 -0.76 -43.77 5.37
CA GLY A 190 0.01 -43.89 6.61
C GLY A 190 1.50 -44.01 6.30
N ILE A 191 2.32 -43.12 6.85
CA ILE A 191 3.77 -43.10 6.62
C ILE A 191 4.48 -43.44 7.93
N VAL A 192 5.36 -44.42 7.88
CA VAL A 192 6.21 -44.81 9.01
C VAL A 192 7.57 -44.14 8.82
N PRO A 193 7.99 -43.24 9.73
CA PRO A 193 9.28 -42.57 9.63
C PRO A 193 10.43 -43.58 9.61
N THR A 194 11.46 -43.33 8.82
CA THR A 194 12.70 -44.12 8.85
C THR A 194 13.66 -43.65 9.96
N SER A 195 13.14 -43.05 11.04
CA SER A 195 13.97 -42.55 12.13
C SER A 195 14.85 -43.67 12.70
N GLU A 196 16.11 -43.36 12.97
CA GLU A 196 17.13 -44.34 13.39
C GLU A 196 16.92 -44.89 14.81
N THR A 197 15.95 -44.36 15.57
CA THR A 197 15.69 -44.75 16.96
C THR A 197 14.28 -45.32 17.13
N LEU A 198 14.17 -46.59 17.52
CA LEU A 198 12.93 -47.17 18.05
C LEU A 198 12.78 -46.80 19.52
N LEU A 199 11.62 -46.29 19.91
CA LEU A 199 11.24 -46.16 21.32
C LEU A 199 10.48 -47.41 21.77
N VAL A 200 11.00 -48.06 22.80
CA VAL A 200 10.41 -49.25 23.41
C VAL A 200 9.80 -48.85 24.75
N GLU A 201 8.54 -49.19 24.96
CA GLU A 201 7.87 -49.00 26.25
C GLU A 201 7.91 -50.31 27.05
N ALA A 202 8.63 -50.28 28.17
CA ALA A 202 8.74 -51.38 29.11
C ALA A 202 7.92 -51.10 30.37
N ARG A 203 7.26 -52.14 30.90
CA ARG A 203 6.55 -52.08 32.18
C ARG A 203 7.44 -52.68 33.25
N VAL A 204 7.68 -51.94 34.32
CA VAL A 204 8.59 -52.32 35.41
C VAL A 204 7.84 -52.38 36.73
N SER A 205 8.11 -53.41 37.53
CA SER A 205 7.53 -53.55 38.87
C SER A 205 7.99 -52.41 39.79
N PRO A 206 7.12 -51.89 40.69
CA PRO A 206 7.50 -50.89 41.68
C PRO A 206 8.67 -51.29 42.58
N ARG A 207 8.93 -52.59 42.73
CA ARG A 207 10.07 -53.09 43.51
C ARG A 207 11.41 -52.87 42.80
N ASP A 208 11.39 -52.84 41.47
CA ASP A 208 12.59 -52.81 40.63
C ASP A 208 12.88 -51.41 40.07
N VAL A 209 11.88 -50.52 40.00
CA VAL A 209 12.03 -49.15 39.48
C VAL A 209 13.06 -48.32 40.25
N ALA A 210 13.24 -48.57 41.55
CA ALA A 210 14.20 -47.86 42.40
C ALA A 210 15.66 -48.05 41.96
N PHE A 211 15.94 -49.05 41.11
CA PHE A 211 17.27 -49.36 40.59
C PHE A 211 17.47 -48.89 39.15
N ILE A 212 16.46 -48.31 38.51
CA ILE A 212 16.53 -47.81 37.13
C ILE A 212 16.75 -46.30 37.16
N ARG A 213 17.70 -45.81 36.37
CA ARG A 213 18.00 -44.39 36.22
C ARG A 213 17.86 -43.93 34.77
N PRO A 214 17.54 -42.65 34.54
CA PRO A 214 17.73 -42.05 33.22
C PRO A 214 19.16 -42.27 32.72
N ASP A 215 19.32 -42.44 31.41
CA ASP A 215 20.56 -42.74 30.68
C ASP A 215 21.21 -44.10 30.98
N GLN A 216 20.54 -44.95 31.74
CA GLN A 216 21.03 -46.31 31.99
C GLN A 216 20.96 -47.16 30.72
N GLU A 217 22.04 -47.89 30.43
CA GLU A 217 22.10 -48.83 29.31
C GLU A 217 21.13 -50.00 29.52
N ALA A 218 20.38 -50.32 28.47
CA ALA A 218 19.38 -51.35 28.43
C ALA A 218 19.54 -52.19 27.16
N LEU A 219 19.47 -53.51 27.31
CA LEU A 219 19.51 -54.44 26.18
C LEU A 219 18.09 -54.95 25.89
N ILE A 220 17.58 -54.63 24.71
CA ILE A 220 16.23 -54.99 24.28
C ILE A 220 16.30 -56.27 23.45
N LYS A 221 15.52 -57.28 23.88
CA LYS A 221 15.38 -58.56 23.17
C LYS A 221 13.97 -58.68 22.60
N VAL A 222 13.87 -58.83 21.28
CA VAL A 222 12.58 -58.94 20.59
C VAL A 222 12.20 -60.41 20.48
N THR A 223 11.13 -60.83 21.16
CA THR A 223 10.69 -62.23 21.23
C THR A 223 10.31 -62.86 19.88
N ALA A 224 9.97 -62.03 18.89
CA ALA A 224 9.64 -62.50 17.54
C ALA A 224 10.85 -63.05 16.75
N TYR A 225 12.08 -62.80 17.22
CA TYR A 225 13.33 -63.25 16.59
C TYR A 225 14.18 -64.05 17.57
N ASP A 226 14.90 -65.06 17.08
CA ASP A 226 15.82 -65.84 17.93
C ASP A 226 17.03 -64.98 18.31
N PHE A 227 17.11 -64.61 19.60
CA PHE A 227 18.16 -63.76 20.13
C PHE A 227 19.57 -64.35 19.93
N SER A 228 19.70 -65.67 19.79
CA SER A 228 20.98 -66.33 19.58
C SER A 228 21.56 -66.06 18.19
N ILE A 229 20.70 -65.67 17.25
CA ILE A 229 21.04 -65.43 15.84
C ILE A 229 21.06 -63.92 15.53
N PHE A 230 20.14 -63.15 16.12
CA PHE A 230 19.95 -61.72 15.80
C PHE A 230 20.43 -60.76 16.91
N GLY A 231 20.95 -61.26 18.03
CA GLY A 231 21.44 -60.43 19.13
C GLY A 231 20.32 -59.66 19.86
N GLY A 232 20.70 -58.55 20.50
CA GLY A 232 19.80 -57.61 21.15
C GLY A 232 20.11 -56.18 20.73
N ILE A 233 19.12 -55.31 20.80
CA ILE A 233 19.29 -53.89 20.46
C ILE A 233 19.71 -53.15 21.72
N GLU A 234 20.88 -52.52 21.67
CA GLU A 234 21.33 -51.62 22.73
C GLU A 234 20.51 -50.32 22.70
N GLY A 235 20.20 -49.82 23.87
CA GLY A 235 19.48 -48.56 24.04
C GLY A 235 19.70 -47.98 25.43
N LYS A 236 19.15 -46.79 25.63
CA LYS A 236 19.24 -46.06 26.90
C LYS A 236 17.87 -45.71 27.43
N VAL A 237 17.71 -45.80 28.74
CA VAL A 237 16.49 -45.38 29.42
C VAL A 237 16.32 -43.87 29.22
N SER A 238 15.32 -43.49 28.43
CA SER A 238 15.06 -42.08 28.10
C SER A 238 14.14 -41.42 29.12
N ASN A 239 13.13 -42.14 29.62
CA ASN A 239 12.20 -41.59 30.58
C ASN A 239 11.58 -42.66 31.48
N ILE A 240 11.27 -42.29 32.71
CA ILE A 240 10.58 -43.13 33.71
C ILE A 240 9.39 -42.32 34.21
N THR A 241 8.18 -42.89 34.21
CA THR A 241 7.01 -42.19 34.75
C THR A 241 7.18 -41.87 36.23
N ALA A 242 6.78 -40.67 36.64
CA ALA A 242 6.91 -40.22 38.04
C ALA A 242 6.02 -41.02 39.00
N ASP A 243 4.84 -41.46 38.53
CA ASP A 243 3.85 -42.18 39.32
C ASP A 243 3.65 -43.62 38.81
N SER A 244 3.18 -44.50 39.71
CA SER A 244 2.79 -45.87 39.37
C SER A 244 1.42 -45.89 38.68
N LEU A 245 1.33 -46.55 37.54
CA LEU A 245 0.09 -46.84 36.82
C LEU A 245 -0.44 -48.21 37.24
N VAL A 246 -1.75 -48.44 37.15
CA VAL A 246 -2.35 -49.75 37.43
C VAL A 246 -2.74 -50.40 36.11
N ASP A 247 -2.35 -51.65 35.90
CA ASP A 247 -2.76 -52.39 34.71
C ASP A 247 -4.26 -52.71 34.78
N GLU A 248 -5.04 -52.26 33.79
CA GLU A 248 -6.49 -52.46 33.73
C GLU A 248 -6.90 -53.93 33.65
N LYS A 249 -6.00 -54.84 33.21
CA LYS A 249 -6.28 -56.27 33.05
C LYS A 249 -5.84 -57.10 34.26
N THR A 250 -4.71 -56.77 34.88
CA THR A 250 -4.16 -57.57 36.00
C THR A 250 -4.35 -56.92 37.36
N GLY A 251 -4.64 -55.61 37.42
CA GLY A 251 -4.78 -54.85 38.66
C GLY A 251 -3.46 -54.58 39.38
N GLU A 252 -2.32 -54.93 38.77
CA GLU A 252 -1.00 -54.75 39.38
C GLU A 252 -0.43 -53.35 39.09
N PRO A 253 0.17 -52.67 40.08
CA PRO A 253 0.85 -51.41 39.86
C PRO A 253 2.17 -51.64 39.10
N PHE A 254 2.45 -50.78 38.11
CA PHE A 254 3.69 -50.78 37.34
C PHE A 254 4.16 -49.35 37.05
N TYR A 255 5.45 -49.19 36.80
CA TYR A 255 6.03 -47.96 36.26
C TYR A 255 6.32 -48.16 34.78
N GLN A 256 6.02 -47.13 33.98
CA GLN A 256 6.30 -47.17 32.55
C GLN A 256 7.68 -46.55 32.30
N VAL A 257 8.58 -47.35 31.73
CA VAL A 257 9.94 -46.95 31.38
C VAL A 257 10.05 -46.93 29.86
N ARG A 258 10.46 -45.80 29.30
CA ARG A 258 10.77 -45.67 27.88
C ARG A 258 12.26 -45.86 27.67
N VAL A 259 12.61 -46.73 26.73
CA VAL A 259 13.98 -46.99 26.31
C VAL A 259 14.11 -46.55 24.85
N ALA A 260 15.03 -45.63 24.58
CA ALA A 260 15.38 -45.25 23.21
C ALA A 260 16.51 -46.16 22.74
N THR A 261 16.32 -46.84 21.62
CA THR A 261 17.37 -47.68 20.99
C THR A 261 18.38 -46.84 20.24
N ASP A 262 19.63 -47.31 20.21
CA ASP A 262 20.70 -46.68 19.43
C ASP A 262 20.60 -46.98 17.93
N LYS A 263 19.87 -48.05 17.56
CA LYS A 263 19.58 -48.45 16.18
C LYS A 263 18.14 -48.94 16.03
N SER A 264 17.52 -48.69 14.87
CA SER A 264 16.16 -49.12 14.54
C SER A 264 16.07 -50.46 13.78
N THR A 265 17.19 -51.13 13.54
CA THR A 265 17.26 -52.39 12.77
C THR A 265 18.00 -53.47 13.54
N LEU A 266 17.55 -54.72 13.37
CA LEU A 266 18.26 -55.91 13.83
C LEU A 266 19.19 -56.37 12.69
N GLU A 267 20.50 -56.25 12.87
CA GLU A 267 21.48 -56.75 11.92
C GLU A 267 21.71 -58.25 12.16
N ARG A 268 21.74 -59.04 11.09
CA ARG A 268 22.13 -60.45 11.16
C ARG A 268 23.66 -60.51 11.21
N ASP A 269 24.20 -61.21 12.21
CA ASP A 269 25.62 -61.33 12.55
C ASP A 269 26.26 -60.19 13.36
N GLY A 270 25.48 -59.44 14.16
CA GLY A 270 26.01 -58.60 15.26
C GLY A 270 26.75 -57.34 14.84
#